data_AF-A0A5S4T856-F1
#
_entry.id   AF-A0A5S4T856-F1
#
_cell.length_a   1.000
_cell.length_b   1.000
_cell.length_c   1.000
_cell.angle_alpha   90.00
_cell.angle_beta   90.00
_cell.angle_gamma   90.00
#
_symmetry.space_group_name_H-M   'P 1'
#
loop_
_entity.id
_entity.type
_entity.pdbx_description
1 polymer ?
#
loop_
_entity_poly.entity_id
_entity_poly.type
_entity_poly.pdbx_seq_one_letter_code
_entity_poly.pdbx_strand_id
1 'polypeptide(L)'
;RPTAEQIEKARQELNLDAPLIQRFAGFARAMASGEFGVSYKSRRLIAEDLRAYLPATLELAVFSTGLALLIGIPLGVVAAARQGKWADRLGSLGAIAAVAMPTFFLAMILQLVFAQWLGILPLSGRLSREISISAPLQ
;
A
#
# COMPACT_ATOMS: atom_id res chain seq x y z
N ARG A 1 -2.42 11.27 -32.01
CA ARG A 1 -1.00 10.90 -32.23
C ARG A 1 -0.16 12.14 -31.96
N PRO A 2 0.93 12.06 -31.18
CA PRO A 2 1.79 13.22 -30.93
C PRO A 2 2.40 13.73 -32.24
N THR A 3 2.49 15.05 -32.39
CA THR A 3 3.13 15.73 -33.54
C THR A 3 4.65 15.59 -33.46
N ALA A 4 5.35 15.66 -34.60
CA ALA A 4 6.82 15.54 -34.65
C ALA A 4 7.52 16.56 -33.72
N GLU A 5 7.00 17.78 -33.63
CA GLU A 5 7.51 18.81 -32.71
C GLU A 5 7.34 18.45 -31.22
N GLN A 6 6.27 17.73 -30.85
CA GLN A 6 6.05 17.29 -29.47
C GLN A 6 7.02 16.18 -29.08
N ILE A 7 7.43 15.35 -30.05
CA ILE A 7 8.41 14.28 -29.84
C ILE A 7 9.81 14.88 -29.63
N GLU A 8 10.17 15.89 -30.42
CA GLU A 8 11.48 16.55 -30.33
C GLU A 8 11.64 17.31 -29.01
N LYS A 9 10.59 18.03 -28.57
CA LYS A 9 10.56 18.68 -27.25
C LYS A 9 10.69 17.68 -26.11
N ALA A 10 9.95 16.56 -26.17
CA ALA A 10 10.02 15.53 -25.15
C ALA A 10 11.42 14.88 -25.08
N ARG A 11 12.11 14.69 -26.22
CA ARG A 11 13.48 14.17 -26.26
C ARG A 11 14.47 15.08 -25.54
N GLN A 12 14.36 16.38 -25.77
CA GLN A 12 15.20 17.39 -25.12
C GLN A 12 14.89 17.49 -23.62
N GLU A 13 13.62 17.53 -23.23
CA GLU A 13 13.20 17.59 -21.82
C GLU A 13 13.62 16.35 -21.01
N LEU A 14 13.66 15.18 -21.64
CA LEU A 14 14.02 13.89 -21.03
C LEU A 14 15.52 13.55 -21.16
N ASN A 15 16.33 14.40 -21.78
CA ASN A 15 17.74 14.11 -22.11
C ASN A 15 17.90 12.72 -22.78
N LEU A 16 17.03 12.39 -23.74
CA LEU A 16 17.06 11.09 -24.42
C LEU A 16 18.27 10.93 -25.36
N ASP A 17 18.93 12.02 -25.70
CA ASP A 17 20.09 12.07 -26.60
C ASP A 17 21.41 11.69 -25.89
N ALA A 18 21.43 11.65 -24.56
CA ALA A 18 22.60 11.26 -23.78
C ALA A 18 22.81 9.73 -23.78
N PRO A 19 24.07 9.23 -23.69
CA PRO A 19 24.35 7.82 -23.51
C PRO A 19 23.59 7.24 -22.31
N LEU A 20 23.02 6.04 -22.47
CA LEU A 20 22.11 5.42 -21.49
C LEU A 20 22.68 5.41 -20.06
N ILE A 21 23.99 5.14 -19.93
CA ILE A 21 24.70 5.10 -18.65
C ILE A 21 24.71 6.49 -17.99
N GLN A 22 24.97 7.55 -18.73
CA GLN A 22 24.99 8.91 -18.19
C GLN A 22 23.59 9.36 -17.78
N ARG A 23 22.56 9.01 -18.58
CA ARG A 23 21.16 9.29 -18.25
C ARG A 23 20.73 8.60 -16.96
N PHE A 24 21.08 7.31 -16.80
CA PHE A 24 20.76 6.56 -15.59
C PHE A 24 21.56 7.03 -14.38
N ALA A 25 22.86 7.33 -14.54
CA ALA A 25 23.70 7.82 -13.45
C ALA A 25 23.22 9.19 -12.94
N GLY A 26 22.86 10.10 -13.84
CA GLY A 26 22.26 11.40 -13.48
C GLY A 26 20.93 11.24 -12.73
N PHE A 27 20.05 10.36 -13.24
CA PHE A 27 18.77 10.04 -12.60
C PHE A 27 18.95 9.41 -11.21
N ALA A 28 19.85 8.44 -11.07
CA ALA A 28 20.15 7.78 -9.80
C ALA A 28 20.73 8.78 -8.77
N ARG A 29 21.60 9.69 -9.22
CA ARG A 29 22.15 10.75 -8.36
C ARG A 29 21.07 11.73 -7.91
N ALA A 30 20.20 12.18 -8.82
CA ALA A 30 19.09 13.08 -8.50
C ALA A 30 18.07 12.46 -7.53
N MET A 31 17.72 11.18 -7.72
CA MET A 31 16.87 10.45 -6.76
C MET A 31 17.54 10.31 -5.40
N ALA A 32 18.84 10.01 -5.36
CA ALA A 32 19.58 9.89 -4.11
C ALA A 32 19.66 11.21 -3.33
N SER A 33 19.65 12.36 -4.02
CA SER A 33 19.56 13.69 -3.40
C SER A 33 18.13 14.13 -3.08
N GLY A 34 17.12 13.29 -3.32
CA GLY A 34 15.70 13.59 -3.07
C GLY A 34 15.02 14.43 -4.16
N GLU A 35 15.70 14.65 -5.29
CA GLU A 35 15.15 15.32 -6.47
C GLU A 35 14.48 14.27 -7.37
N PHE A 36 13.25 13.90 -7.01
CA PHE A 36 12.47 12.92 -7.76
C PHE A 36 11.92 13.46 -9.09
N GLY A 37 12.06 14.76 -9.35
CA GLY A 37 11.55 15.42 -10.55
C GLY A 37 10.04 15.72 -10.49
N VAL A 38 9.47 16.05 -11.66
CA VAL A 38 8.06 16.40 -11.82
C VAL A 38 7.29 15.19 -12.36
N SER A 39 6.14 14.90 -11.75
CA SER A 39 5.23 13.85 -12.23
C SER A 39 4.60 14.26 -13.56
N TYR A 40 4.71 13.43 -14.59
CA TYR A 40 4.05 13.65 -15.90
C TYR A 40 2.52 13.66 -15.79
N LYS A 41 1.97 13.01 -14.76
CA LYS A 41 0.51 12.89 -14.53
C LYS A 41 -0.02 14.02 -13.65
N SER A 42 0.71 14.33 -12.56
CA SER A 42 0.29 15.33 -11.57
C SER A 42 0.74 16.75 -11.94
N ARG A 43 1.80 16.89 -12.75
CA ARG A 43 2.58 18.13 -13.00
C ARG A 43 3.12 18.80 -11.73
N ARG A 44 3.33 18.02 -10.67
CA ARG A 44 3.86 18.47 -9.36
C ARG A 44 5.15 17.74 -9.05
N LEU A 45 5.90 18.24 -8.08
CA LEU A 45 7.10 17.56 -7.58
C LEU A 45 6.70 16.21 -6.99
N ILE A 46 7.32 15.12 -7.45
CA ILE A 46 7.06 13.76 -6.93
C ILE A 46 7.38 13.67 -5.43
N ALA A 47 8.33 14.48 -4.95
CA ALA A 47 8.65 14.59 -3.53
C ALA A 47 7.46 15.01 -2.65
N GLU A 48 6.57 15.87 -3.16
CA GLU A 48 5.38 16.31 -2.44
C GLU A 48 4.33 15.20 -2.36
N ASP A 49 4.08 14.52 -3.48
CA ASP A 49 3.19 13.36 -3.54
C ASP A 49 3.69 12.26 -2.60
N LEU A 50 5.01 12.00 -2.59
CA LEU A 50 5.62 11.00 -1.72
C LEU A 50 5.45 11.38 -0.24
N ARG A 51 5.64 12.64 0.14
CA ARG A 51 5.39 13.10 1.52
C ARG A 51 3.93 12.98 1.95
N ALA A 52 2.99 13.12 1.02
CA ALA A 52 1.56 13.00 1.33
C ALA A 52 1.12 11.55 1.56
N TYR A 53 1.58 10.62 0.71
CA TYR A 53 1.10 9.23 0.70
C TYR A 53 1.99 8.24 1.44
N LEU A 54 3.32 8.41 1.39
CA LEU A 54 4.27 7.46 1.97
C LEU A 54 4.04 7.23 3.48
N PRO A 55 3.75 8.25 4.32
CA PRO A 55 3.47 8.02 5.73
C PRO A 55 2.25 7.12 5.95
N ALA A 56 1.18 7.31 5.17
CA ALA A 56 -0.03 6.48 5.29
C ALA A 56 0.24 5.02 4.92
N THR A 57 1.02 4.79 3.85
CA THR A 57 1.40 3.44 3.42
C THR A 57 2.31 2.77 4.46
N LEU A 58 3.26 3.50 5.04
CA LEU A 58 4.14 2.99 6.07
C LEU A 58 3.39 2.64 7.35
N GLU A 59 2.51 3.53 7.83
CA GLU A 59 1.63 3.24 8.96
C GLU A 59 0.83 1.95 8.69
N LEU A 60 0.16 1.86 7.54
CA LEU A 60 -0.62 0.69 7.17
C LEU A 60 0.23 -0.59 7.09
N ALA A 61 1.42 -0.53 6.52
CA ALA A 61 2.32 -1.67 6.39
C ALA A 61 2.83 -2.16 7.76
N VAL A 62 3.22 -1.24 8.63
CA VAL A 62 3.71 -1.56 9.98
C VAL A 62 2.58 -2.16 10.83
N PHE A 63 1.39 -1.52 10.84
CA PHE A 63 0.25 -2.03 11.60
C PHE A 63 -0.25 -3.38 11.09
N SER A 64 -0.40 -3.54 9.76
CA SER A 64 -0.86 -4.81 9.18
C SER A 64 0.12 -5.94 9.44
N THR A 65 1.43 -5.67 9.32
CA THR A 65 2.48 -6.66 9.61
C THR A 65 2.51 -7.00 11.10
N GLY A 66 2.43 -6.01 11.99
CA GLY A 66 2.35 -6.23 13.42
C GLY A 66 1.15 -7.12 13.79
N LEU A 67 -0.03 -6.83 13.24
CA LEU A 67 -1.23 -7.63 13.48
C LEU A 67 -1.09 -9.06 12.92
N ALA A 68 -0.51 -9.20 11.72
CA ALA A 68 -0.26 -10.50 11.11
C ALA A 68 0.70 -11.35 11.96
N LEU A 69 1.74 -10.75 12.55
CA LEU A 69 2.64 -11.47 13.47
C LEU A 69 1.95 -11.83 14.79
N LEU A 70 1.22 -10.88 15.38
CA LEU A 70 0.52 -11.08 16.66
C LEU A 70 -0.56 -12.16 16.60
N ILE A 71 -1.25 -12.31 15.47
CA ILE A 71 -2.31 -13.32 15.31
C ILE A 71 -1.75 -14.59 14.66
N GLY A 72 -0.93 -14.44 13.62
CA GLY A 72 -0.41 -15.54 12.83
C GLY A 72 0.56 -16.44 13.60
N ILE A 73 1.46 -15.87 14.41
CA ILE A 73 2.41 -16.67 15.19
C ILE A 73 1.68 -17.54 16.22
N PRO A 74 0.80 -17.01 17.10
CA PRO A 74 0.09 -17.85 18.06
C PRO A 74 -0.78 -18.91 17.40
N LEU A 75 -1.51 -18.57 16.33
CA LEU A 75 -2.31 -19.55 15.59
C LEU A 75 -1.43 -20.66 14.99
N GLY A 76 -0.29 -20.31 14.40
CA GLY A 76 0.67 -21.26 13.86
C GLY A 76 1.27 -22.16 14.93
N VAL A 77 1.66 -21.59 16.08
CA VAL A 77 2.19 -22.35 17.22
C VAL A 77 1.15 -23.30 17.80
N VAL A 78 -0.11 -22.86 17.95
CA VAL A 78 -1.19 -23.72 18.47
C VAL A 78 -1.52 -24.84 17.48
N ALA A 79 -1.56 -24.56 16.18
CA ALA A 79 -1.78 -25.58 15.15
C ALA A 79 -0.65 -26.62 15.17
N ALA A 80 0.61 -26.17 15.21
CA ALA A 80 1.78 -27.06 15.28
C ALA A 80 1.83 -27.88 16.58
N ALA A 81 1.55 -27.26 17.73
CA ALA A 81 1.55 -27.95 19.03
C ALA A 81 0.40 -28.96 19.18
N ARG A 82 -0.70 -28.78 18.45
CA ARG A 82 -1.88 -29.67 18.45
C ARG A 82 -2.07 -30.35 17.10
N GLN A 83 -0.97 -30.73 16.46
CA GLN A 83 -0.95 -31.41 15.17
C GLN A 83 -1.93 -32.60 15.15
N GLY A 84 -2.77 -32.67 14.11
CA GLY A 84 -3.77 -33.72 13.92
C GLY A 84 -5.05 -33.57 14.73
N LYS A 85 -5.16 -32.60 15.65
CA LYS A 85 -6.38 -32.28 16.39
C LYS A 85 -7.24 -31.25 15.64
N TRP A 86 -8.45 -31.02 16.14
CA TRP A 86 -9.40 -30.07 15.55
C TRP A 86 -8.84 -28.64 15.39
N ALA A 87 -7.98 -28.19 16.30
CA ALA A 87 -7.33 -26.88 16.22
C ALA A 87 -6.41 -26.74 14.99
N ASP A 88 -5.62 -27.76 14.68
CA ASP A 88 -4.76 -27.82 13.50
C ASP A 88 -5.58 -27.90 12.20
N ARG A 89 -6.62 -28.75 12.18
CA ARG A 89 -7.50 -28.88 11.02
C ARG A 89 -8.26 -27.60 10.70
N LEU A 90 -8.82 -26.92 11.70
CA LEU A 90 -9.51 -25.63 11.51
C LEU A 90 -8.54 -24.54 11.09
N GLY A 91 -7.36 -24.45 11.71
CA GLY A 91 -6.34 -23.47 11.34
C GLY A 91 -5.87 -23.65 9.89
N SER A 92 -5.61 -24.90 9.50
CA SER A 92 -5.21 -25.25 8.13
C SER A 92 -6.31 -24.97 7.11
N LEU A 93 -7.56 -25.32 7.40
CA LEU A 93 -8.71 -25.01 6.53
C LEU A 93 -8.88 -23.49 6.36
N GLY A 94 -8.78 -22.72 7.45
CA GLY A 94 -8.84 -21.26 7.41
C GLY A 94 -7.72 -20.66 6.56
N ALA A 95 -6.48 -21.16 6.73
CA ALA A 95 -5.34 -20.72 5.93
C ALA A 95 -5.52 -21.03 4.44
N ILE A 96 -5.97 -22.25 4.10
CA ILE A 96 -6.25 -22.64 2.72
C ILE A 96 -7.34 -21.76 2.12
N ALA A 97 -8.43 -21.52 2.84
CA ALA A 97 -9.52 -20.66 2.38
C ALA A 97 -9.03 -19.22 2.13
N ALA A 98 -8.23 -18.66 3.05
CA ALA A 98 -7.68 -17.32 2.91
C ALA A 98 -6.73 -17.20 1.71
N VAL A 99 -5.92 -18.23 1.42
CA VAL A 99 -4.99 -18.24 0.28
C VAL A 99 -5.71 -18.52 -1.04
N ALA A 100 -6.77 -19.33 -1.03
CA ALA A 100 -7.51 -19.70 -2.23
C ALA A 100 -8.46 -18.60 -2.71
N MET A 101 -8.92 -17.71 -1.83
CA MET A 101 -9.82 -16.63 -2.20
C MET A 101 -9.07 -15.45 -2.84
N PRO A 102 -9.66 -14.78 -3.84
CA PRO A 102 -9.13 -13.52 -4.34
C PRO A 102 -9.06 -12.47 -3.23
N THR A 103 -7.95 -11.74 -3.15
CA THR A 103 -7.69 -10.75 -2.09
C THR A 103 -8.76 -9.67 -2.00
N PHE A 104 -9.27 -9.19 -3.15
CA PHE A 104 -10.35 -8.19 -3.18
C PHE A 104 -11.65 -8.72 -2.55
N PHE A 105 -11.96 -10.01 -2.76
CA PHE A 105 -13.17 -10.63 -2.26
C PHE A 105 -13.10 -10.83 -0.76
N LEU A 106 -11.94 -11.28 -0.26
CA LEU A 106 -11.67 -11.36 1.17
C LEU A 106 -11.77 -9.98 1.83
N ALA A 107 -11.20 -8.94 1.22
CA ALA A 107 -11.31 -7.57 1.70
C ALA A 107 -12.78 -7.11 1.78
N MET A 108 -13.60 -7.42 0.78
CA MET A 108 -15.02 -7.08 0.78
C MET A 108 -15.81 -7.80 1.88
N ILE A 109 -15.53 -9.08 2.12
CA ILE A 109 -16.14 -9.83 3.25
C ILE A 109 -15.74 -9.21 4.58
N LEU A 110 -14.45 -8.91 4.76
CA LEU A 110 -13.94 -8.27 5.97
C LEU A 110 -14.61 -6.90 6.20
N GLN A 111 -14.78 -6.10 5.15
CA GLN A 111 -15.52 -4.83 5.24
C GLN A 111 -16.97 -5.04 5.66
N LEU A 112 -17.69 -5.99 5.07
CA LEU A 112 -19.08 -6.29 5.44
C LEU A 112 -19.20 -6.72 6.91
N VAL A 113 -18.32 -7.60 7.36
CA VAL A 113 -18.34 -8.11 8.72
C VAL A 113 -17.94 -7.02 9.72
N PHE A 114 -16.76 -6.42 9.57
CA PHE A 114 -16.21 -5.52 10.57
C PHE A 114 -16.78 -4.11 10.53
N ALA A 115 -17.14 -3.60 9.35
CA ALA A 115 -17.67 -2.25 9.21
C ALA A 115 -19.19 -2.21 9.28
N GLN A 116 -19.88 -3.11 8.56
CA GLN A 116 -21.35 -3.05 8.48
C GLN A 116 -22.05 -3.81 9.61
N TRP A 117 -21.63 -5.04 9.90
CA TRP A 117 -22.33 -5.86 10.92
C TRP A 117 -21.86 -5.55 12.33
N LEU A 118 -20.55 -5.47 12.56
CA LEU A 118 -19.96 -5.21 13.87
C LEU A 118 -19.85 -3.71 14.18
N GLY A 119 -19.77 -2.84 13.17
CA GLY A 119 -19.64 -1.39 13.36
C GLY A 119 -18.33 -0.96 14.04
N ILE A 120 -17.30 -1.82 14.05
CA ILE A 120 -16.04 -1.58 14.77
C ILE A 120 -15.08 -0.73 13.94
N LEU A 121 -15.08 -0.91 12.61
CA LEU A 121 -14.15 -0.25 11.70
C LEU A 121 -14.88 0.63 10.67
N PRO A 122 -14.37 1.82 10.33
CA PRO A 122 -14.94 2.62 9.25
C PRO A 122 -14.69 1.97 7.88
N LEU A 123 -15.64 2.11 6.95
CA LEU A 123 -15.52 1.57 5.58
C LEU A 123 -14.37 2.21 4.77
N SER A 124 -14.07 3.47 5.05
CA SER A 124 -12.98 4.21 4.39
C SER A 124 -12.54 5.39 5.25
N GLY A 125 -11.33 5.88 5.00
CA GLY A 125 -10.74 7.03 5.69
C GLY A 125 -9.46 6.68 6.42
N ARG A 126 -8.55 7.66 6.52
CA ARG A 126 -7.40 7.61 7.42
C ARG A 126 -7.81 8.32 8.70
N LEU A 127 -7.53 7.77 9.89
CA LEU A 127 -7.62 8.55 11.13
C LEU A 127 -6.66 9.73 10.97
N SER A 128 -7.20 10.91 10.73
CA SER A 128 -6.42 12.14 10.65
C SER A 128 -5.75 12.36 12.00
N ARG A 129 -4.48 12.81 11.96
CA ARG A 129 -3.75 13.24 13.16
C ARG A 129 -4.48 14.39 13.86
N GLU A 130 -5.31 15.12 13.12
CA GLU A 130 -6.41 15.91 13.68
C GLU A 130 -7.51 14.95 14.10
N ILE A 131 -7.51 14.63 15.39
CA ILE A 131 -8.69 14.09 16.07
C ILE A 131 -9.81 15.07 15.74
N SER A 132 -10.73 14.69 14.86
CA SER A 132 -11.99 15.40 14.71
C SER A 132 -12.76 15.22 16.02
N ILE A 133 -12.47 16.07 17.01
CA ILE A 133 -13.28 16.32 18.21
C ILE A 133 -14.55 17.07 17.76
N SER A 134 -15.24 16.52 16.77
CA SER A 134 -16.49 17.05 16.24
C SER A 134 -17.41 15.87 15.99
N ALA A 135 -17.70 15.14 17.06
CA ALA A 135 -19.07 14.74 17.30
C ALA A 135 -19.77 15.91 18.00
N PRO A 136 -20.67 16.62 17.31
CA PRO A 136 -21.90 17.04 17.94
C PRO A 136 -23.02 16.27 17.27
N LEU A 137 -23.67 15.42 18.07
CA LEU A 137 -25.04 14.91 17.91
C LEU A 137 -25.79 15.45 16.67
N GLN A 138 -25.93 14.63 15.63
CA GLN A 138 -27.13 14.54 14.79
C GLN A 138 -27.34 13.10 14.36
#